data_AF-W1XMA1-F1
#
_entry.id   AF-W1XMA1-F1
#
_cell.length_a   1.000
_cell.length_b   1.000
_cell.length_c   1.000
_cell.angle_alpha   90.00
_cell.angle_beta   90.00
_cell.angle_gamma   90.00
#
_symmetry.space_group_name_H-M   'P 1'
#
loop_
_entity.id
_entity.type
_entity.pdbx_description
1 polymer ?
#
loop_
_entity_poly.entity_id
_entity_poly.type
_entity_poly.pdbx_seq_one_letter_code
_entity_poly.pdbx_strand_id
1 'polypeptide(L)'
;RPAIGTVLNQGDYENFKKSLTSIALRKGYFDSEFTKAQLGIALGLHKAFWDIDYNSGERYRFGHVTFEGSQIRDEYLQNLVPFKEGDEYESKDLAELNRRLSATGW
;
A
#
# COMPACT_ATOMS: atom_id res chain seq x y z
N ARG A 1 8.98 -10.64 -9.64
CA ARG A 1 10.43 -10.90 -9.81
C ARG A 1 10.65 -11.64 -11.12
N PRO A 2 11.68 -11.32 -11.90
CA PRO A 2 12.01 -12.06 -13.11
C PRO A 2 12.51 -13.48 -12.77
N ALA A 3 12.49 -14.37 -13.76
CA ALA A 3 13.06 -15.71 -13.63
C ALA A 3 14.59 -15.62 -13.58
N ILE A 4 15.23 -16.53 -12.84
CA ILE A 4 16.69 -16.61 -12.79
C ILE A 4 17.22 -16.90 -14.20
N GLY A 5 18.20 -16.10 -14.66
CA GLY A 5 18.84 -16.27 -15.97
C GLY A 5 18.28 -15.41 -17.11
N THR A 6 17.25 -14.58 -16.86
CA THR A 6 16.79 -13.60 -17.85
C THR A 6 17.78 -12.45 -18.00
N VAL A 7 17.80 -11.83 -19.19
CA VAL A 7 18.59 -10.62 -19.45
C VAL A 7 18.24 -9.54 -18.43
N LEU A 8 19.26 -8.85 -17.94
CA LEU A 8 19.08 -7.72 -17.04
C LEU A 8 18.15 -6.68 -17.67
N ASN A 9 17.04 -6.40 -17.01
CA ASN A 9 16.13 -5.33 -17.36
C ASN A 9 15.92 -4.42 -16.15
N GLN A 10 16.39 -3.17 -16.26
CA GLN A 10 16.23 -2.16 -15.21
C GLN A 10 14.76 -1.82 -14.96
N GLY A 11 13.90 -1.92 -15.98
CA GLY A 11 12.46 -1.75 -15.86
C GLY A 11 11.83 -2.79 -14.93
N ASP A 12 12.27 -4.05 -14.98
CA ASP A 12 11.75 -5.09 -14.08
C ASP A 12 12.11 -4.81 -12.62
N TYR A 13 13.31 -4.29 -12.38
CA TYR A 13 13.77 -3.90 -11.05
C TYR A 13 12.94 -2.76 -10.48
N GLU A 14 12.74 -1.68 -11.25
CA GLU A 14 11.92 -0.56 -10.80
C GLU A 14 10.44 -0.92 -10.65
N ASN A 15 9.91 -1.76 -11.54
CA ASN A 15 8.54 -2.27 -11.42
C ASN A 15 8.35 -3.14 -10.18
N PHE A 16 9.34 -3.96 -9.84
CA PHE A 16 9.31 -4.75 -8.62
C PHE A 16 9.27 -3.85 -7.37
N LYS A 17 10.15 -2.85 -7.28
CA LYS A 17 10.15 -1.89 -6.17
C LYS A 17 8.80 -1.18 -6.03
N LYS A 18 8.26 -0.66 -7.15
CA LYS A 18 6.93 -0.03 -7.19
C LYS A 18 5.82 -0.97 -6.72
N SER A 19 5.88 -2.25 -7.09
CA SER A 19 4.89 -3.25 -6.67
C SER A 19 4.90 -3.48 -5.15
N LEU A 20 6.09 -3.52 -4.52
CA LEU A 20 6.22 -3.66 -3.07
C LEU A 20 5.63 -2.45 -2.34
N THR A 21 6.02 -1.24 -2.74
CA THR A 21 5.46 0.00 -2.18
C THR A 21 3.94 0.07 -2.36
N SER A 22 3.42 -0.30 -3.53
CA SER A 22 1.98 -0.31 -3.79
C SER A 22 1.23 -1.29 -2.90
N ILE A 23 1.79 -2.48 -2.64
CA ILE A 23 1.19 -3.47 -1.74
C ILE A 23 1.22 -2.98 -0.30
N ALA A 24 2.33 -2.39 0.15
CA ALA A 24 2.48 -1.84 1.48
C ALA A 24 1.45 -0.74 1.76
N LEU A 25 1.36 0.26 0.88
CA LEU A 25 0.38 1.34 1.00
C LEU A 25 -1.07 0.82 1.01
N ARG A 26 -1.40 -0.15 0.15
CA ARG A 26 -2.74 -0.75 0.10
C ARG A 26 -3.12 -1.45 1.41
N LYS A 27 -2.14 -2.03 2.12
CA LYS A 27 -2.32 -2.80 3.35
C LYS A 27 -2.05 -2.01 4.64
N GLY A 28 -1.76 -0.71 4.54
CA GLY A 28 -1.57 0.17 5.70
C GLY A 28 -0.17 0.15 6.28
N TYR A 29 0.84 -0.28 5.53
CA TYR A 29 2.25 -0.18 5.91
C TYR A 29 2.80 1.18 5.43
N PHE A 30 2.37 2.26 6.07
CA PHE A 30 2.68 3.62 5.61
C PHE A 30 4.15 4.00 5.81
N ASP A 31 4.79 3.45 6.84
CA ASP A 31 6.19 3.68 7.17
C ASP A 31 7.14 2.71 6.44
N SER A 32 6.64 2.00 5.42
CA SER A 32 7.47 1.04 4.71
C SER A 32 8.58 1.72 3.92
N GLU A 33 9.78 1.16 3.97
CA GLU A 33 10.94 1.72 3.31
C GLU A 33 11.88 0.64 2.77
N PHE A 34 12.62 0.99 1.72
CA PHE A 34 13.76 0.20 1.28
C PHE A 34 14.99 0.62 2.09
N THR A 35 15.39 -0.18 3.07
CA THR A 35 16.64 0.03 3.79
C THR A 35 17.85 -0.29 2.90
N LYS A 36 17.63 -1.11 1.86
CA LYS A 36 18.59 -1.33 0.78
C LYS A 36 17.87 -1.57 -0.54
N ALA A 37 18.37 -0.96 -1.61
CA ALA A 37 17.86 -1.17 -2.96
C ALA A 37 18.98 -0.95 -3.98
N GLN A 38 19.74 -2.01 -4.28
CA GLN A 38 20.88 -1.96 -5.19
C GLN A 38 20.71 -2.94 -6.36
N LEU A 39 21.07 -2.46 -7.55
CA LEU A 39 21.20 -3.26 -8.76
C LEU A 39 22.69 -3.45 -9.07
N GLY A 40 23.22 -4.63 -8.76
CA GLY A 40 24.62 -4.97 -8.97
C GLY A 40 24.85 -5.61 -10.34
N ILE A 41 25.92 -5.20 -11.04
CA ILE A 41 26.35 -5.78 -12.32
C ILE A 41 27.80 -6.27 -12.18
N ALA A 42 28.00 -7.57 -12.39
CA ALA A 42 29.31 -8.22 -12.41
C ALA A 42 29.67 -8.57 -13.85
N LEU A 43 30.32 -7.64 -14.57
CA LEU A 43 30.66 -7.78 -15.99
C LEU A 43 31.53 -9.01 -16.28
N GLY A 44 32.58 -9.26 -15.49
CA GLY A 44 33.47 -10.42 -15.67
C GLY A 44 32.77 -11.77 -15.46
N LEU A 45 31.62 -11.78 -14.78
CA LEU A 45 30.81 -12.98 -14.55
C LEU A 45 29.57 -13.03 -15.44
N HIS A 46 29.31 -12.01 -16.26
CA HIS A 46 28.08 -11.83 -17.04
C HIS A 46 26.81 -12.01 -16.18
N LYS A 47 26.85 -11.48 -14.95
CA LYS A 47 25.76 -11.61 -13.98
C LYS A 47 25.28 -10.25 -13.51
N ALA A 48 23.99 -10.18 -13.19
CA ALA A 48 23.40 -9.09 -12.44
C ALA A 48 22.63 -9.65 -11.25
N PHE A 49 22.56 -8.89 -10.16
CA PHE A 49 21.88 -9.30 -8.95
C PHE A 49 21.13 -8.12 -8.33
N TRP A 50 20.00 -8.42 -7.71
CA TRP A 50 19.20 -7.46 -6.96
C TRP A 50 19.48 -7.68 -5.48
N ASP A 51 19.85 -6.61 -4.80
CA ASP A 51 20.16 -6.62 -3.38
C ASP A 51 19.22 -5.63 -2.70
N ILE A 52 18.13 -6.18 -2.15
CA ILE A 52 16.99 -5.44 -1.64
C ILE A 52 16.72 -5.90 -0.22
N ASP A 53 16.78 -4.95 0.71
CA ASP A 53 16.27 -5.09 2.06
C ASP A 53 15.09 -4.13 2.20
N TYR A 54 13.95 -4.68 2.62
CA TYR A 54 12.70 -3.95 2.71
C TYR A 54 12.16 -4.05 4.13
N ASN A 55 12.04 -2.91 4.78
CA ASN A 55 11.40 -2.77 6.08
C ASN A 55 9.94 -2.40 5.85
N SER A 56 9.01 -3.27 6.23
CA SER A 56 7.58 -2.96 6.10
C SER A 56 7.12 -1.89 7.08
N GLY A 57 7.85 -1.67 8.17
CA GLY A 57 7.35 -0.91 9.31
C GLY A 57 6.11 -1.57 9.93
N GLU A 58 5.36 -0.77 10.68
CA GLU A 58 4.15 -1.20 11.37
C GLU A 58 2.94 -1.24 10.45
N ARG A 59 2.02 -2.17 10.72
CA ARG A 59 0.74 -2.22 10.03
C ARG A 59 -0.29 -1.37 10.76
N TYR A 60 -0.74 -0.31 10.11
CA TYR A 60 -1.71 0.61 10.70
C TYR A 60 -3.10 0.00 10.77
N ARG A 61 -3.87 0.47 11.74
CA ARG A 61 -5.26 0.08 12.00
C ARG A 61 -6.15 1.31 11.89
N PHE A 62 -7.41 1.10 11.55
CA PHE A 62 -8.39 2.18 11.58
C PHE A 62 -8.59 2.66 13.02
N GLY A 63 -8.49 3.96 13.23
CA GLY A 63 -8.93 4.60 14.47
C GLY A 63 -10.44 4.85 14.46
N HIS A 64 -10.92 5.53 15.49
CA HIS A 64 -12.29 6.02 15.54
C HIS A 64 -12.58 6.94 14.35
N VAL A 65 -13.69 6.72 13.64
CA VAL A 65 -14.09 7.54 12.50
C VAL A 65 -14.89 8.74 12.98
N THR A 66 -14.42 9.94 12.65
CA THR A 66 -15.12 11.19 12.91
C THR A 66 -15.57 11.83 11.59
N PHE A 67 -16.75 12.44 11.58
CA PHE A 67 -17.27 13.20 10.45
C PHE A 67 -17.33 14.67 10.84
N GLU A 68 -16.80 15.56 10.01
CA GLU A 68 -16.82 17.01 10.25
C GLU A 68 -17.52 17.74 9.10
N GLY A 69 -18.20 18.85 9.40
CA GLY A 69 -18.86 19.68 8.38
C GLY A 69 -20.13 19.10 7.76
N SER A 70 -20.67 18.00 8.31
CA SER A 70 -21.89 17.37 7.80
C SER A 70 -23.17 18.03 8.35
N GLN A 71 -24.19 18.16 7.51
CA GLN A 71 -25.56 18.48 7.92
C GLN A 71 -26.39 17.21 8.23
N ILE A 72 -25.82 16.03 7.98
CA ILE A 72 -26.43 14.71 8.21
C ILE A 72 -26.12 14.30 9.66
N ARG A 73 -27.09 13.69 10.34
CA ARG A 73 -26.86 13.18 11.71
C ARG A 73 -25.76 12.12 11.70
N ASP A 74 -24.78 12.28 12.58
CA ASP A 74 -23.63 11.39 12.70
C ASP A 74 -24.00 9.91 12.81
N GLU A 75 -25.05 9.57 13.54
CA GLU A 75 -25.54 8.19 13.67
C GLU A 75 -25.79 7.51 12.32
N TYR A 76 -26.31 8.24 11.32
CA TYR A 76 -26.49 7.69 9.98
C TYR A 76 -25.16 7.51 9.25
N LEU A 77 -24.23 8.46 9.40
CA LEU A 77 -22.92 8.40 8.76
C LEU A 77 -22.06 7.25 9.32
N GLN A 78 -22.13 7.05 10.63
CA GLN A 78 -21.43 5.94 11.30
C GLN A 78 -21.88 4.58 10.78
N ASN A 79 -23.17 4.42 10.43
CA ASN A 79 -23.68 3.18 9.82
C ASN A 79 -23.14 2.92 8.41
N LEU A 80 -22.54 3.92 7.75
CA LEU A 80 -21.91 3.75 6.43
C LEU A 80 -20.49 3.21 6.53
N VAL A 81 -19.83 3.30 7.69
CA VAL A 81 -18.44 2.86 7.89
C VAL A 81 -18.34 1.33 7.68
N PRO A 82 -17.58 0.84 6.69
CA PRO A 82 -17.49 -0.59 6.36
C PRO A 82 -16.52 -1.37 7.26
N PHE A 83 -15.86 -0.70 8.20
CA PHE A 83 -14.82 -1.25 9.07
C PHE A 83 -15.05 -0.80 10.51
N LYS A 84 -14.36 -1.42 11.45
CA LYS A 84 -14.39 -1.08 12.87
C LYS A 84 -13.07 -0.49 13.31
N GLU A 85 -13.12 0.26 14.40
CA GLU A 85 -11.90 0.69 15.09
C GLU A 85 -11.06 -0.53 15.51
N GLY A 86 -9.76 -0.45 15.24
CA GLY A 86 -8.81 -1.53 15.47
C GLY A 86 -8.67 -2.54 14.31
N ASP A 87 -9.55 -2.51 13.31
CA ASP A 87 -9.39 -3.32 12.11
C ASP A 87 -8.12 -2.91 11.35
N GLU A 88 -7.45 -3.87 10.72
CA GLU A 88 -6.28 -3.58 9.89
C GLU A 88 -6.67 -2.68 8.72
N TYR A 89 -5.86 -1.66 8.45
CA TYR A 89 -6.14 -0.77 7.32
C TYR A 89 -6.08 -1.52 5.99
N GLU A 90 -7.10 -1.35 5.16
CA GLU A 90 -7.01 -1.62 3.73
C GLU A 90 -7.63 -0.48 2.92
N SER A 91 -6.93 -0.04 1.86
CA SER A 91 -7.40 1.09 1.04
C SER A 91 -8.75 0.83 0.37
N LYS A 92 -9.11 -0.45 0.15
CA LYS A 92 -10.40 -0.84 -0.43
C LYS A 92 -11.57 -0.48 0.48
N ASP A 93 -11.37 -0.53 1.81
CA ASP A 93 -12.42 -0.28 2.78
C ASP A 93 -12.69 1.23 2.90
N LEU A 94 -11.62 2.04 2.79
CA LEU A 94 -11.75 3.49 2.63
C LEU A 94 -12.45 3.88 1.33
N ALA A 95 -12.13 3.20 0.22
CA ALA A 95 -12.82 3.42 -1.05
C ALA A 95 -14.30 3.04 -0.98
N GLU A 96 -14.64 1.97 -0.25
CA GLU A 96 -16.02 1.56 0.00
C GLU A 96 -16.78 2.58 0.86
N LEU A 97 -16.14 3.15 1.91
CA LEU A 97 -16.74 4.24 2.67
C LEU A 97 -17.06 5.44 1.78
N ASN A 98 -16.10 5.87 0.95
CA ASN A 98 -16.31 6.98 0.01
C ASN A 98 -17.47 6.67 -0.97
N ARG A 99 -17.52 5.45 -1.51
CA ARG A 99 -18.61 5.01 -2.39
C ARG A 99 -19.97 5.08 -1.69
N ARG A 100 -20.07 4.61 -0.45
CA ARG A 100 -21.30 4.64 0.36
C ARG A 100 -21.73 6.08 0.65
N LEU A 101 -20.79 6.97 0.96
CA LEU A 101 -21.05 8.40 1.16
C LEU A 101 -21.57 9.05 -0.13
N SER A 102 -20.88 8.87 -1.27
CA SER A 102 -21.35 9.43 -2.55
C SER A 102 -22.72 8.90 -2.96
N ALA A 103 -23.03 7.64 -2.65
CA ALA A 103 -24.34 7.05 -2.93
C ALA A 103 -25.49 7.64 -2.10
N THR A 104 -25.19 8.33 -0.99
CA THR A 104 -26.22 9.04 -0.22
C THR A 104 -26.73 10.31 -0.91
N GLY A 105 -26.07 10.77 -1.98
CA GLY A 105 -26.56 11.84 -2.86
C GLY A 105 -26.35 13.26 -2.33
N TRP A 106 -25.32 13.47 -1.50
CA TRP A 106 -24.96 14.75 -0.89
C TRP A 106 -23.66 15.31 -1.47
#